data_AF-A0A967LFQ9-F1
#
_entry.id   AF-A0A967LFQ9-F1
#
_cell.length_a   1.000
_cell.length_b   1.000
_cell.length_c   1.000
_cell.angle_alpha   90.00
_cell.angle_beta   90.00
_cell.angle_gamma   90.00
#
_symmetry.space_group_name_H-M   'P 1'
#
loop_
_entity.id
_entity.type
_entity.pdbx_description
1 polymer ?
#
loop_
_entity_poly.entity_id
_entity_poly.type
_entity_poly.pdbx_seq_one_letter_code
_entity_poly.pdbx_strand_id
1 'polypeptide(L)'
;PAGGGGPGWIRTGITIPGDEWTHVAWRNTGSGPENIELLVNGEPSFLGSGVGAPSGLMNIAIRHNGVEGYEGLIDDVRLYAVALNDDQIQGLLEGGPAEDTLKLDVNASGDDLVLTWMSRPGLLYRVRSDEDLQPEPASWPVFDDNEDLEATPPLNTLTIPRPAASGAYFVVEEYFPPPVSVFSDDFESGQGDWTIGSDGGDGTAWEFGLPVVVGPAPPVASTACVGTNLSSDYALNANVWLLSPVIDLTTAAGATLHFRQFKDIEEGFDFGSLRVLDADNGDAELVVLLDAESGVTLDWEEEKISLPEVALGRNVKIEFRLQSDDVQNFAGWYIDDVEMTVP
;
A
#
# COMPACT_ATOMS: atom_id res chain seq x y z
N PRO A 1 0.91 27.60 22.77
CA PRO A 1 1.17 27.17 24.17
C PRO A 1 -0.10 26.70 24.89
N ALA A 2 -0.13 25.46 25.40
CA ALA A 2 -1.06 24.98 26.45
C ALA A 2 -0.56 23.62 26.95
N GLY A 3 -0.53 23.35 28.26
CA GLY A 3 0.13 22.21 28.91
C GLY A 3 -0.57 20.84 28.80
N GLY A 4 0.01 19.85 29.49
CA GLY A 4 -0.59 18.54 29.80
C GLY A 4 0.19 17.35 29.23
N GLY A 5 1.02 16.72 30.07
CA GLY A 5 1.86 15.58 29.70
C GLY A 5 1.13 14.23 29.67
N GLY A 6 1.42 13.47 28.62
CA GLY A 6 1.06 12.06 28.39
C GLY A 6 1.86 11.56 27.17
N PRO A 7 2.21 10.26 27.09
CA PRO A 7 3.13 9.73 26.09
C PRO A 7 2.45 9.77 24.72
N GLY A 8 3.10 10.40 23.73
CA GLY A 8 2.59 10.47 22.34
C GLY A 8 2.56 11.86 21.73
N TRP A 9 2.83 12.92 22.50
CA TRP A 9 2.93 14.29 21.95
C TRP A 9 4.38 14.71 21.79
N ILE A 10 4.83 14.81 20.54
CA ILE A 10 6.07 15.52 20.24
C ILE A 10 5.72 17.00 20.10
N ARG A 11 6.31 17.82 20.96
CA ARG A 11 6.24 19.28 20.86
C ARG A 11 7.63 19.79 20.57
N THR A 12 7.81 20.40 19.40
CA THR A 12 9.11 20.97 19.02
C THR A 12 9.47 22.22 19.82
N GLY A 13 8.46 22.93 20.35
CA GLY A 13 8.67 24.23 21.00
C GLY A 13 9.04 25.35 20.03
N ILE A 14 9.09 25.07 18.73
CA ILE A 14 9.42 26.04 17.68
C ILE A 14 8.23 26.95 17.44
N THR A 15 8.50 28.25 17.44
CA THR A 15 7.51 29.27 17.11
C THR A 15 7.62 29.57 15.63
N ILE A 16 6.53 29.36 14.89
CA ILE A 16 6.42 29.81 13.51
C ILE A 16 6.04 31.30 13.54
N PRO A 17 6.74 32.17 12.80
CA PRO A 17 6.36 33.58 12.69
C PRO A 17 4.93 33.75 12.17
N GLY A 18 4.19 34.69 12.76
CA GLY A 18 2.85 35.05 12.29
C GLY A 18 2.90 36.04 11.13
N ASP A 19 1.82 36.10 10.35
CA ASP A 19 1.61 37.06 9.25
C ASP A 19 2.62 37.00 8.09
N GLU A 20 3.34 35.88 7.94
CA GLU A 20 4.22 35.61 6.79
C GLU A 20 4.10 34.15 6.31
N TRP A 21 4.37 33.94 5.02
CA TRP A 21 4.49 32.59 4.48
C TRP A 21 5.76 31.93 5.03
N THR A 22 5.60 30.78 5.68
CA THR A 22 6.70 29.99 6.22
C THR A 22 6.70 28.62 5.57
N HIS A 23 7.85 28.20 5.05
CA HIS A 23 8.03 26.82 4.60
C HIS A 23 8.37 25.93 5.79
N VAL A 24 7.67 24.81 5.92
CA VAL A 24 7.85 23.85 7.01
C VAL A 24 8.05 22.46 6.42
N ALA A 25 9.20 21.83 6.70
CA ALA A 25 9.49 20.47 6.26
C ALA A 25 9.76 19.57 7.47
N TRP A 26 9.09 18.41 7.48
CA TRP A 26 9.37 17.34 8.44
C TRP A 26 10.00 16.16 7.69
N ARG A 27 11.17 15.73 8.15
CA ARG A 27 11.92 14.62 7.55
C ARG A 27 12.16 13.53 8.57
N ASN A 28 11.80 12.29 8.22
CA ASN A 28 12.20 11.11 8.98
C ASN A 28 13.52 10.57 8.43
N THR A 29 14.60 10.63 9.21
CA THR A 29 15.95 10.23 8.78
C THR A 29 16.25 8.74 9.00
N GLY A 30 15.30 7.95 9.53
CA GLY A 30 15.42 6.48 9.64
C GLY A 30 15.41 5.95 11.08
N SER A 31 16.25 4.96 11.40
CA SER A 31 16.25 4.29 12.71
C SER A 31 17.10 5.02 13.75
N GLY A 32 16.56 5.26 14.95
CA GLY A 32 17.28 5.82 16.09
C GLY A 32 16.38 6.64 17.02
N PRO A 33 16.87 7.04 18.20
CA PRO A 33 16.11 7.85 19.15
C PRO A 33 15.92 9.31 18.71
N GLU A 34 16.54 9.74 17.61
CA GLU A 34 16.50 11.10 17.04
C GLU A 34 16.36 11.05 15.51
N ASN A 35 15.22 10.58 15.03
CA ASN A 35 14.97 10.33 13.62
C ASN A 35 13.94 11.26 12.98
N ILE A 36 13.42 12.25 13.68
CA ILE A 36 12.58 13.29 13.08
C ILE A 36 13.27 14.65 13.16
N GLU A 37 13.43 15.27 12.00
CA GLU A 37 13.94 16.61 11.84
C GLU A 37 12.85 17.54 11.31
N LEU A 38 12.78 18.74 11.88
CA LEU A 38 11.93 19.83 11.42
C LEU A 38 12.84 20.95 10.91
N LEU A 39 12.60 21.36 9.67
CA LEU A 39 13.23 22.50 9.04
C LEU A 39 12.20 23.62 8.88
N VAL A 40 12.58 24.85 9.23
CA VAL A 40 11.77 26.06 9.05
C VAL A 40 12.52 26.98 8.11
N ASN A 41 11.90 27.31 6.99
CA ASN A 41 12.52 28.08 5.90
C ASN A 41 13.87 27.50 5.46
N GLY A 42 13.92 26.17 5.31
CA GLY A 42 15.11 25.43 4.87
C GLY A 42 16.15 25.18 5.97
N GLU A 43 16.02 25.81 7.14
CA GLU A 43 16.98 25.69 8.22
C GLU A 43 16.55 24.66 9.28
N PRO A 44 17.42 23.70 9.65
CA PRO A 44 17.17 22.78 10.76
C PRO A 44 16.80 23.53 12.04
N SER A 45 15.59 23.31 12.52
CA SER A 45 15.01 24.03 13.66
C SER A 45 14.74 23.11 14.84
N PHE A 46 14.57 21.81 14.60
CA PHE A 46 14.40 20.83 15.66
C PHE A 46 14.83 19.43 15.20
N LEU A 47 15.43 18.66 16.11
CA LEU A 47 15.74 17.25 15.96
C LEU A 47 15.23 16.52 17.21
N GLY A 48 14.54 15.40 17.04
CA GLY A 48 14.02 14.66 18.16
C GLY A 48 13.56 13.25 17.83
N SER A 49 13.06 12.55 18.85
CA SER A 49 12.53 11.20 18.71
C SER A 49 11.35 11.17 17.77
N GLY A 50 11.37 10.25 16.83
CA GLY A 50 10.31 10.08 15.87
C GLY A 50 9.10 9.39 16.45
N VAL A 51 8.02 9.56 15.72
CA VAL A 51 6.82 8.75 15.90
C VAL A 51 7.13 7.35 15.34
N GLY A 52 6.56 6.31 15.95
CA GLY A 52 6.58 4.96 15.36
C GLY A 52 5.95 4.99 13.95
N ALA A 53 6.04 3.87 13.22
CA ALA A 53 5.43 3.74 11.90
C ALA A 53 3.96 4.23 11.97
N PRO A 54 3.58 5.27 11.20
CA PRO A 54 2.25 5.83 11.29
C PRO A 54 1.22 4.78 10.84
N SER A 55 0.13 4.65 11.59
CA SER A 55 -1.01 3.81 11.24
C SER A 55 -2.29 4.65 11.24
N GLY A 56 -3.16 4.44 10.24
CA GLY A 56 -4.45 5.12 10.13
C GLY A 56 -4.37 6.50 9.45
N LEU A 57 -5.35 7.36 9.74
CA LEU A 57 -5.51 8.66 9.07
C LEU A 57 -4.51 9.71 9.56
N MET A 58 -3.80 10.34 8.62
CA MET A 58 -2.97 11.51 8.89
C MET A 58 -3.82 12.78 8.83
N ASN A 59 -3.80 13.55 9.91
CA ASN A 59 -4.44 14.85 9.97
C ASN A 59 -3.38 15.96 9.80
N ILE A 60 -3.58 16.84 8.82
CA ILE A 60 -2.77 18.04 8.61
C ILE A 60 -3.63 19.24 9.00
N ALA A 61 -3.02 20.22 9.68
CA ALA A 61 -3.69 21.47 10.08
C ALA A 61 -4.86 21.31 11.07
N ILE A 62 -5.14 20.11 11.55
CA ILE A 62 -6.15 19.84 12.57
C ILE A 62 -5.58 18.87 13.59
N ARG A 63 -5.96 19.06 14.86
CA ARG A 63 -5.60 18.16 15.94
C ARG A 63 -6.13 16.77 15.64
N HIS A 64 -5.40 15.73 16.06
CA HIS A 64 -5.75 14.31 15.82
C HIS A 64 -7.18 13.92 16.24
N ASN A 65 -7.82 14.67 17.14
CA ASN A 65 -9.19 14.44 17.61
C ASN A 65 -10.22 15.43 17.04
N GLY A 66 -9.84 16.25 16.05
CA GLY A 66 -10.72 17.18 15.36
C GLY A 66 -11.13 18.44 16.13
N VAL A 67 -10.64 18.65 17.36
CA VAL A 67 -11.17 19.69 18.26
C VAL A 67 -10.56 21.08 18.01
N GLU A 68 -9.34 21.14 17.45
CA GLU A 68 -8.59 22.39 17.26
C GLU A 68 -7.94 22.39 15.87
N GLY A 69 -8.15 23.47 15.11
CA GLY A 69 -7.57 23.66 13.79
C GLY A 69 -6.46 24.73 13.80
N TYR A 70 -5.59 24.67 12.80
CA TYR A 70 -4.64 25.74 12.49
C TYR A 70 -5.40 26.96 11.97
N GLU A 71 -5.17 28.11 12.59
CA GLU A 71 -5.74 29.39 12.16
C GLU A 71 -4.77 30.08 11.19
N GLY A 72 -4.89 29.73 9.89
CA GLY A 72 -4.06 30.31 8.83
C GLY A 72 -4.38 29.73 7.46
N LEU A 73 -3.61 30.15 6.45
CA LEU A 73 -3.64 29.56 5.10
C LEU A 73 -2.53 28.52 4.98
N ILE A 74 -2.79 27.48 4.20
CA ILE A 74 -1.82 26.46 3.82
C ILE A 74 -1.93 26.31 2.31
N ASP A 75 -0.78 26.21 1.65
CA ASP A 75 -0.66 25.94 0.22
C ASP A 75 0.51 24.96 0.00
N ASP A 76 0.60 24.39 -1.20
CA ASP A 76 1.74 23.56 -1.64
C ASP A 76 2.09 22.36 -0.73
N VAL A 77 1.07 21.68 -0.18
CA VAL A 77 1.29 20.49 0.67
C VAL A 77 1.79 19.31 -0.17
N ARG A 78 2.93 18.72 0.22
CA ARG A 78 3.54 17.56 -0.42
C ARG A 78 3.91 16.49 0.62
N LEU A 79 3.78 15.23 0.23
CA LEU A 79 4.18 14.05 1.02
C LEU A 79 5.07 13.16 0.15
N TYR A 80 6.12 12.60 0.75
CA TYR A 80 7.12 11.80 0.05
C TYR A 80 7.27 10.45 0.74
N ALA A 81 7.44 9.40 -0.06
CA ALA A 81 7.72 8.04 0.44
C ALA A 81 9.16 7.87 0.92
N VAL A 82 10.04 8.84 0.63
CA VAL A 82 11.46 8.84 1.01
C VAL A 82 11.85 10.15 1.68
N ALA A 83 12.87 10.10 2.54
CA ALA A 83 13.46 11.28 3.13
C ALA A 83 14.18 12.12 2.07
N LEU A 84 13.78 13.39 1.91
CA LEU A 84 14.47 14.33 1.02
C LEU A 84 15.79 14.79 1.62
N ASN A 85 16.80 15.08 0.80
CA ASN A 85 18.02 15.75 1.26
C ASN A 85 17.84 17.28 1.41
N ASP A 86 18.85 17.97 1.94
CA ASP A 86 18.76 19.41 2.25
C ASP A 86 18.57 20.26 0.98
N ASP A 87 19.27 19.93 -0.11
CA ASP A 87 19.17 20.64 -1.39
C ASP A 87 17.76 20.52 -1.99
N GLN A 88 17.13 19.34 -1.86
CA GLN A 88 15.75 19.11 -2.31
C GLN A 88 14.74 19.93 -1.49
N ILE A 89 14.94 20.04 -0.17
CA ILE A 89 14.08 20.85 0.71
C ILE A 89 14.27 22.35 0.42
N GLN A 90 15.50 22.77 0.14
CA GLN A 90 15.80 24.15 -0.25
C GLN A 90 15.17 24.52 -1.62
N GLY A 91 15.22 23.60 -2.59
CA GLY A 91 14.57 23.82 -3.89
C GLY A 91 13.06 24.03 -3.78
N LEU A 92 12.40 23.29 -2.88
CA LEU A 92 10.98 23.45 -2.55
C LEU A 92 10.65 24.82 -1.94
N LEU A 93 11.49 25.31 -1.02
CA LEU A 93 11.34 26.62 -0.38
C LEU A 93 11.37 27.77 -1.41
N GLU A 94 12.25 27.67 -2.40
CA GLU A 94 12.47 28.74 -3.40
C GLU A 94 11.37 28.81 -4.48
N GLY A 95 10.28 28.03 -4.31
CA GLY A 95 9.21 27.92 -5.30
C GLY A 95 9.65 27.13 -6.54
N GLY A 96 10.77 26.40 -6.45
CA GLY A 96 11.14 25.41 -7.45
C GLY A 96 10.15 24.24 -7.41
N PRO A 97 9.86 23.59 -8.55
CA PRO A 97 9.27 22.26 -8.48
C PRO A 97 10.18 21.39 -7.59
N ALA A 98 9.59 20.48 -6.82
CA ALA A 98 10.35 19.47 -6.10
C ALA A 98 11.19 18.72 -7.14
N GLU A 99 12.45 19.07 -7.36
CA GLU A 99 13.17 18.52 -8.51
C GLU A 99 13.74 17.14 -8.19
N ASP A 100 12.80 16.22 -8.09
CA ASP A 100 12.81 14.86 -8.63
C ASP A 100 11.99 14.84 -9.94
N THR A 101 11.95 15.96 -10.67
CA THR A 101 11.38 16.01 -12.01
C THR A 101 12.32 15.23 -12.91
N LEU A 102 11.82 14.14 -13.46
CA LEU A 102 12.50 13.36 -14.48
C LEU A 102 12.93 14.27 -15.63
N LYS A 103 14.22 14.63 -15.66
CA LYS A 103 14.78 15.48 -16.72
C LYS A 103 15.30 14.61 -17.84
N LEU A 104 14.69 14.77 -19.01
CA LEU A 104 15.19 14.21 -20.24
C LEU A 104 16.18 15.20 -20.89
N ASP A 105 17.43 14.78 -21.01
CA ASP A 105 18.43 15.41 -21.87
C ASP A 105 18.44 14.75 -23.25
N VAL A 106 18.56 15.54 -24.31
CA VAL A 106 18.51 15.08 -25.71
C VAL A 106 19.70 15.64 -26.46
N ASN A 107 20.67 14.78 -26.77
CA ASN A 107 21.88 15.16 -27.48
C ASN A 107 21.94 14.57 -28.88
N ALA A 108 22.40 15.35 -29.85
CA ALA A 108 22.68 14.84 -31.19
C ALA A 108 23.96 13.99 -31.20
N SER A 109 23.92 12.82 -31.83
CA SER A 109 25.09 11.96 -32.06
C SER A 109 25.06 11.38 -33.47
N GLY A 110 25.68 12.08 -34.43
CA GLY A 110 25.63 11.68 -35.84
C GLY A 110 24.20 11.67 -36.38
N ASP A 111 23.80 10.53 -36.94
CA ASP A 111 22.45 10.30 -37.46
C ASP A 111 21.42 9.99 -36.35
N ASP A 112 21.86 9.89 -35.10
CA ASP A 112 21.04 9.49 -33.94
C ASP A 112 20.82 10.64 -32.94
N LEU A 113 19.90 10.40 -32.02
CA LEU A 113 19.69 11.15 -30.77
C LEU A 113 20.04 10.25 -29.59
N VAL A 114 20.74 10.80 -28.61
CA VAL A 114 21.02 10.16 -27.32
C VAL A 114 20.15 10.85 -26.27
N LEU A 115 19.19 10.09 -25.76
CA LEU A 115 18.32 10.46 -24.66
C LEU A 115 18.96 10.02 -23.36
N THR A 116 19.00 10.88 -22.36
CA THR A 116 19.59 10.58 -21.06
C THR A 116 18.72 11.17 -19.95
N TRP A 117 18.44 10.38 -18.91
CA TRP A 117 17.64 10.81 -17.78
C TRP A 117 18.09 10.14 -16.49
N MET A 118 17.80 10.80 -15.36
CA MET A 118 18.05 10.23 -14.02
C MET A 118 17.25 8.95 -13.84
N SER A 119 17.93 7.91 -13.35
CA SER A 119 17.35 6.58 -13.18
C SER A 119 17.38 6.14 -11.73
N ARG A 120 16.26 5.57 -11.27
CA ARG A 120 16.05 5.13 -9.90
C ARG A 120 15.83 3.62 -9.85
N PRO A 121 16.52 2.89 -8.95
CA PRO A 121 16.37 1.44 -8.85
C PRO A 121 14.90 1.02 -8.70
N GLY A 122 14.49 -0.02 -9.43
CA GLY A 122 13.15 -0.62 -9.31
C GLY A 122 12.03 0.07 -10.09
N LEU A 123 12.33 1.13 -10.87
CA LEU A 123 11.36 1.76 -11.76
C LEU A 123 11.51 1.28 -13.20
N LEU A 124 10.44 1.44 -13.97
CA LEU A 124 10.43 1.31 -15.42
C LEU A 124 10.25 2.68 -16.06
N TYR A 125 10.75 2.81 -17.28
CA TYR A 125 10.68 4.03 -18.06
C TYR A 125 10.10 3.75 -19.44
N ARG A 126 9.19 4.61 -19.91
CA ARG A 126 8.76 4.62 -21.31
C ARG A 126 9.11 5.93 -21.99
N VAL A 127 9.47 5.83 -23.26
CA VAL A 127 9.67 7.01 -24.13
C VAL A 127 8.46 7.17 -25.01
N ARG A 128 7.85 8.35 -24.97
CA ARG A 128 6.74 8.72 -25.85
C ARG A 128 7.16 9.85 -26.77
N SER A 129 6.48 9.95 -27.91
CA SER A 129 6.74 11.04 -28.86
C SER A 129 5.47 11.58 -29.51
N ASP A 130 5.51 12.84 -29.85
CA ASP A 130 4.49 13.50 -30.68
C ASP A 130 5.16 14.53 -31.60
N GLU A 131 4.53 14.81 -32.74
CA GLU A 131 5.08 15.74 -33.74
C GLU A 131 4.70 17.21 -33.45
N ASP A 132 3.64 17.46 -32.67
CA ASP A 132 2.97 18.76 -32.57
C ASP A 132 2.76 19.27 -31.13
N LEU A 133 3.32 18.59 -30.13
CA LEU A 133 3.14 18.87 -28.69
C LEU A 133 1.67 18.78 -28.23
N GLN A 134 0.83 18.01 -28.92
CA GLN A 134 -0.60 17.90 -28.63
C GLN A 134 -1.08 16.47 -28.94
N PRO A 135 -1.89 15.81 -28.07
CA PRO A 135 -2.48 16.31 -26.83
C PRO A 135 -1.47 16.33 -25.66
N GLU A 136 -1.91 16.24 -24.42
CA GLU A 136 -0.99 16.25 -23.27
C GLU A 136 0.02 15.08 -23.33
N PRO A 137 1.29 15.27 -22.90
CA PRO A 137 2.35 14.29 -23.13
C PRO A 137 2.11 12.87 -22.59
N ALA A 138 1.35 12.73 -21.49
CA ALA A 138 1.01 11.43 -20.93
C ALA A 138 0.18 10.54 -21.88
N SER A 139 -0.48 11.14 -22.88
CA SER A 139 -1.31 10.46 -23.86
C SER A 139 -0.62 10.18 -25.20
N TRP A 140 0.63 10.64 -25.37
CA TRP A 140 1.40 10.41 -26.59
C TRP A 140 1.69 8.92 -26.78
N PRO A 141 1.73 8.40 -28.02
CA PRO A 141 2.09 7.01 -28.27
C PRO A 141 3.53 6.72 -27.80
N VAL A 142 3.77 5.48 -27.38
CA VAL A 142 5.12 4.98 -27.10
C VAL A 142 5.93 5.00 -28.40
N PHE A 143 7.16 5.51 -28.31
CA PHE A 143 8.08 5.61 -29.43
C PHE A 143 8.89 4.33 -29.58
N ASP A 144 8.87 3.70 -30.76
CA ASP A 144 9.68 2.54 -31.14
C ASP A 144 9.77 1.43 -30.07
N ASP A 145 8.62 1.04 -29.50
CA ASP A 145 8.50 -0.03 -28.49
C ASP A 145 9.32 0.19 -27.19
N ASN A 146 9.72 1.43 -26.89
CA ASN A 146 10.42 1.79 -25.66
C ASN A 146 9.43 1.95 -24.50
N GLU A 147 8.72 0.89 -24.14
CA GLU A 147 7.69 0.89 -23.09
C GLU A 147 8.26 0.53 -21.70
N ASP A 148 8.90 -0.64 -21.56
CA ASP A 148 9.34 -1.15 -20.26
C ASP A 148 10.87 -1.10 -20.12
N LEU A 149 11.47 0.08 -20.24
CA LEU A 149 12.93 0.22 -20.08
C LEU A 149 13.31 0.08 -18.59
N GLU A 150 14.12 -0.94 -18.28
CA GLU A 150 14.63 -1.16 -16.93
C GLU A 150 15.49 0.02 -16.45
N ALA A 151 15.36 0.34 -15.16
CA ALA A 151 16.24 1.29 -14.51
C ALA A 151 17.72 0.87 -14.59
N THR A 152 18.58 1.79 -15.03
CA THR A 152 20.05 1.67 -14.95
C THR A 152 20.67 2.84 -14.16
N PRO A 153 20.53 2.85 -12.82
CA PRO A 153 21.03 3.96 -12.00
C PRO A 153 22.54 4.19 -12.16
N PRO A 154 23.00 5.46 -12.10
CA PRO A 154 22.22 6.66 -11.80
C PRO A 154 21.54 7.30 -13.02
N LEU A 155 21.85 6.86 -14.25
CA LEU A 155 21.38 7.47 -15.49
C LEU A 155 21.01 6.38 -16.50
N ASN A 156 19.77 6.38 -16.98
CA ASN A 156 19.41 5.63 -18.18
C ASN A 156 19.88 6.38 -19.41
N THR A 157 20.30 5.64 -20.42
CA THR A 157 20.66 6.19 -21.74
C THR A 157 19.99 5.36 -22.82
N LEU A 158 19.30 6.02 -23.75
CA LEU A 158 18.70 5.40 -24.92
C LEU A 158 19.20 6.11 -26.18
N THR A 159 19.63 5.33 -27.17
CA THR A 159 20.00 5.86 -28.49
C THR A 159 18.89 5.52 -29.47
N ILE A 160 18.33 6.55 -30.12
CA ILE A 160 17.29 6.39 -31.13
C ILE A 160 17.74 7.02 -32.46
N PRO A 161 17.30 6.50 -33.61
CA PRO A 161 17.53 7.17 -34.88
C PRO A 161 16.84 8.54 -34.88
N ARG A 162 17.45 9.54 -35.51
CA ARG A 162 16.83 10.86 -35.64
C ARG A 162 15.53 10.74 -36.46
N PRO A 163 14.38 11.25 -35.97
CA PRO A 163 13.13 11.21 -36.70
C PRO A 163 13.24 11.92 -38.06
N ALA A 164 12.59 11.35 -39.08
CA ALA A 164 12.67 11.84 -40.46
C ALA A 164 11.82 13.11 -40.74
N ALA A 165 10.96 13.52 -39.79
CA ALA A 165 10.03 14.65 -39.91
C ALA A 165 10.64 16.00 -39.45
N SER A 166 9.87 17.09 -39.60
CA SER A 166 10.22 18.49 -39.29
C SER A 166 10.55 18.81 -37.81
N GLY A 167 10.78 17.77 -37.00
CA GLY A 167 10.92 17.80 -35.55
C GLY A 167 9.97 16.77 -34.93
N ALA A 168 10.40 16.14 -33.84
CA ALA A 168 9.53 15.38 -32.95
C ALA A 168 9.87 15.81 -31.52
N TYR A 169 8.89 15.75 -30.65
CA TYR A 169 9.03 16.02 -29.23
C TYR A 169 9.01 14.69 -28.49
N PHE A 170 9.81 14.61 -27.42
CA PHE A 170 9.95 13.41 -26.62
C PHE A 170 9.66 13.72 -25.17
N VAL A 171 9.01 12.77 -24.50
CA VAL A 171 8.95 12.71 -23.05
C VAL A 171 9.39 11.33 -22.59
N VAL A 172 10.03 11.28 -21.43
CA VAL A 172 10.17 10.05 -20.66
C VAL A 172 9.08 10.09 -19.60
N GLU A 173 8.40 8.97 -19.42
CA GLU A 173 7.53 8.73 -18.29
C GLU A 173 8.18 7.66 -17.42
N GLU A 174 8.21 7.92 -16.12
CA GLU A 174 8.69 7.01 -15.10
C GLU A 174 7.50 6.47 -14.33
N TYR A 175 7.49 5.16 -14.11
CA TYR A 175 6.42 4.49 -13.38
C TYR A 175 6.97 3.30 -12.60
N PHE A 176 6.26 2.92 -11.54
CA PHE A 176 6.54 1.66 -10.87
C PHE A 176 6.09 0.51 -11.78
N PRO A 177 6.87 -0.57 -11.89
CA PRO A 177 6.39 -1.79 -12.53
C PRO A 177 5.00 -2.17 -11.98
N PRO A 178 4.08 -2.64 -12.84
CA PRO A 178 2.80 -3.12 -12.37
C PRO A 178 3.04 -4.28 -11.41
N PRO A 179 2.32 -4.35 -10.27
CA PRO A 179 2.47 -5.45 -9.34
C PRO A 179 2.24 -6.80 -10.04
N VAL A 180 3.11 -7.76 -9.77
CA VAL A 180 3.01 -9.12 -10.30
C VAL A 180 2.25 -9.97 -9.30
N SER A 181 1.18 -10.62 -9.77
CA SER A 181 0.45 -11.62 -8.99
C SER A 181 1.32 -12.87 -8.79
N VAL A 182 1.66 -13.19 -7.54
CA VAL A 182 2.44 -14.37 -7.15
C VAL A 182 1.57 -15.49 -6.58
N PHE A 183 0.33 -15.16 -6.21
CA PHE A 183 -0.69 -16.10 -5.79
C PHE A 183 -2.06 -15.48 -6.03
N SER A 184 -3.02 -16.26 -6.53
CA SER A 184 -4.41 -15.83 -6.68
C SER A 184 -5.36 -17.03 -6.57
N ASP A 185 -6.48 -16.86 -5.89
CA ASP A 185 -7.58 -17.83 -5.85
C ASP A 185 -8.92 -17.10 -5.80
N ASP A 186 -9.77 -17.36 -6.79
CA ASP A 186 -11.14 -16.87 -6.91
C ASP A 186 -12.17 -17.90 -6.38
N PHE A 187 -11.69 -19.02 -5.82
CA PHE A 187 -12.47 -20.14 -5.26
C PHE A 187 -13.44 -20.84 -6.22
N GLU A 188 -13.46 -20.47 -7.50
CA GLU A 188 -14.34 -21.06 -8.52
C GLU A 188 -14.00 -22.53 -8.81
N SER A 189 -12.78 -22.94 -8.44
CA SER A 189 -12.31 -24.32 -8.54
C SER A 189 -12.56 -25.15 -7.27
N GLY A 190 -13.23 -24.59 -6.26
CA GLY A 190 -13.46 -25.20 -4.96
C GLY A 190 -12.22 -25.15 -4.06
N GLN A 191 -12.13 -26.08 -3.10
CA GLN A 191 -11.12 -26.02 -2.03
C GLN A 191 -9.65 -26.04 -2.52
N GLY A 192 -9.34 -26.72 -3.62
CA GLY A 192 -7.96 -26.85 -4.11
C GLY A 192 -7.00 -27.35 -3.03
N ASP A 193 -5.88 -26.62 -2.87
CA ASP A 193 -4.82 -26.90 -1.88
C ASP A 193 -5.04 -26.16 -0.54
N TRP A 194 -6.15 -25.42 -0.38
CA TRP A 194 -6.50 -24.82 0.89
C TRP A 194 -6.81 -25.90 1.93
N THR A 195 -6.44 -25.63 3.16
CA THR A 195 -6.70 -26.52 4.30
C THR A 195 -7.62 -25.84 5.30
N ILE A 196 -8.50 -26.63 5.92
CA ILE A 196 -9.45 -26.15 6.91
C ILE A 196 -9.28 -26.94 8.20
N GLY A 197 -9.59 -26.34 9.33
CA GLY A 197 -9.61 -27.03 10.61
C GLY A 197 -10.43 -26.33 11.67
N SER A 198 -10.56 -26.99 12.81
CA SER A 198 -11.30 -26.50 13.97
C SER A 198 -10.58 -26.90 15.25
N ASP A 199 -10.39 -25.94 16.14
CA ASP A 199 -9.92 -26.10 17.51
C ASP A 199 -11.05 -25.87 18.54
N GLY A 200 -12.28 -25.65 18.07
CA GLY A 200 -13.44 -25.23 18.86
C GLY A 200 -14.51 -26.31 18.96
N GLY A 201 -15.73 -25.87 19.29
CA GLY A 201 -16.93 -26.71 19.26
C GLY A 201 -17.28 -27.15 17.84
N ASP A 202 -18.00 -28.29 17.75
CA ASP A 202 -18.55 -28.78 16.49
C ASP A 202 -19.64 -27.85 15.95
N GLY A 203 -19.84 -27.83 14.63
CA GLY A 203 -20.96 -27.15 13.99
C GLY A 203 -20.61 -25.95 13.10
N THR A 204 -19.35 -25.53 13.10
CA THR A 204 -18.82 -24.57 12.13
C THR A 204 -17.68 -25.19 11.34
N ALA A 205 -17.64 -24.94 10.03
CA ALA A 205 -16.49 -25.20 9.18
C ALA A 205 -16.37 -24.12 8.10
N TRP A 206 -15.17 -23.93 7.56
CA TRP A 206 -15.01 -23.22 6.30
C TRP A 206 -15.48 -24.11 5.15
N GLU A 207 -16.37 -23.59 4.32
CA GLU A 207 -17.04 -24.29 3.22
C GLU A 207 -16.87 -23.49 1.93
N PHE A 208 -16.65 -24.20 0.82
CA PHE A 208 -16.43 -23.60 -0.51
C PHE A 208 -17.68 -23.77 -1.38
N GLY A 209 -18.14 -22.69 -1.99
CA GLY A 209 -19.35 -22.66 -2.82
C GLY A 209 -20.17 -21.39 -2.62
N LEU A 210 -21.45 -21.45 -2.98
CA LEU A 210 -22.36 -20.31 -2.84
C LEU A 210 -23.07 -20.33 -1.48
N PRO A 211 -23.17 -19.17 -0.79
CA PRO A 211 -24.10 -19.01 0.32
C PRO A 211 -25.54 -19.27 -0.15
N VAL A 212 -26.28 -20.13 0.55
CA VAL A 212 -27.62 -20.59 0.14
C VAL A 212 -28.73 -20.04 1.02
N VAL A 213 -28.46 -19.83 2.31
CA VAL A 213 -29.49 -19.51 3.33
C VAL A 213 -29.19 -18.22 4.08
N VAL A 214 -27.94 -18.00 4.45
CA VAL A 214 -27.43 -16.83 5.16
C VAL A 214 -26.21 -16.27 4.43
N GLY A 215 -25.76 -15.08 4.83
CA GLY A 215 -24.60 -14.43 4.21
C GLY A 215 -24.95 -13.57 2.99
N PRO A 216 -23.95 -13.10 2.26
CA PRO A 216 -24.14 -12.17 1.16
C PRO A 216 -24.71 -12.88 -0.06
N ALA A 217 -25.33 -12.12 -0.96
CA ALA A 217 -25.46 -12.57 -2.33
C ALA A 217 -24.04 -12.70 -2.94
N PRO A 218 -23.81 -13.65 -3.86
CA PRO A 218 -22.49 -13.79 -4.48
C PRO A 218 -22.08 -12.48 -5.17
N PRO A 219 -20.80 -12.10 -5.11
CA PRO A 219 -20.30 -10.94 -5.82
C PRO A 219 -20.42 -11.21 -7.33
N VAL A 220 -20.72 -10.15 -8.09
CA VAL A 220 -21.09 -10.21 -9.52
C VAL A 220 -20.27 -11.22 -10.33
N ALA A 221 -20.94 -12.21 -10.93
CA ALA A 221 -20.39 -13.25 -11.82
C ALA A 221 -19.52 -14.35 -11.18
N SER A 222 -19.31 -14.35 -9.86
CA SER A 222 -18.73 -15.49 -9.13
C SER A 222 -19.74 -16.65 -9.02
N THR A 223 -19.23 -17.88 -9.08
CA THR A 223 -19.98 -19.12 -8.84
C THR A 223 -19.58 -19.83 -7.54
N ALA A 224 -18.59 -19.31 -6.81
CA ALA A 224 -18.21 -19.78 -5.48
C ALA A 224 -17.43 -18.71 -4.69
N CYS A 225 -17.57 -18.74 -3.37
CA CYS A 225 -16.66 -18.09 -2.44
C CYS A 225 -16.29 -19.11 -1.34
N VAL A 226 -15.60 -18.68 -0.29
CA VAL A 226 -15.39 -19.49 0.91
C VAL A 226 -16.00 -18.80 2.14
N GLY A 227 -16.68 -19.54 3.01
CA GLY A 227 -17.34 -18.95 4.18
C GLY A 227 -17.54 -19.90 5.35
N THR A 228 -17.72 -19.35 6.55
CA THR A 228 -17.97 -20.12 7.77
C THR A 228 -19.43 -20.59 7.84
N ASN A 229 -19.69 -21.77 7.28
CA ASN A 229 -21.02 -22.33 6.94
C ASN A 229 -21.74 -21.55 5.83
N LEU A 230 -22.02 -22.20 4.70
CA LEU A 230 -22.76 -21.58 3.57
C LEU A 230 -24.27 -21.76 3.67
N SER A 231 -24.75 -22.63 4.57
CA SER A 231 -26.16 -23.02 4.68
C SER A 231 -26.81 -22.70 6.03
N SER A 232 -26.06 -22.13 6.97
CA SER A 232 -26.54 -21.72 8.29
C SER A 232 -25.58 -20.71 8.91
N ASP A 233 -26.02 -20.06 9.99
CA ASP A 233 -25.13 -19.29 10.86
C ASP A 233 -23.99 -20.16 11.44
N TYR A 234 -22.91 -19.53 11.90
CA TYR A 234 -21.86 -20.23 12.64
C TYR A 234 -22.38 -20.77 13.99
N ALA A 235 -21.79 -21.83 14.52
CA ALA A 235 -22.11 -22.35 15.84
C ALA A 235 -21.40 -21.57 16.97
N LEU A 236 -21.94 -21.67 18.18
CA LEU A 236 -21.32 -21.17 19.40
C LEU A 236 -20.03 -21.92 19.72
N ASN A 237 -19.10 -21.26 20.41
CA ASN A 237 -17.77 -21.77 20.77
C ASN A 237 -16.95 -22.24 19.57
N ALA A 238 -17.23 -21.71 18.38
CA ALA A 238 -16.48 -22.04 17.17
C ALA A 238 -15.07 -21.49 17.28
N ASN A 239 -14.13 -22.22 16.69
CA ASN A 239 -12.76 -21.76 16.53
C ASN A 239 -12.18 -22.43 15.29
N VAL A 240 -12.51 -21.86 14.12
CA VAL A 240 -12.26 -22.47 12.81
C VAL A 240 -11.29 -21.65 12.01
N TRP A 241 -10.42 -22.32 11.26
CA TRP A 241 -9.40 -21.68 10.44
C TRP A 241 -9.40 -22.21 9.01
N LEU A 242 -9.06 -21.33 8.08
CA LEU A 242 -8.82 -21.57 6.66
C LEU A 242 -7.39 -21.11 6.36
N LEU A 243 -6.58 -22.01 5.82
CA LEU A 243 -5.16 -21.80 5.61
C LEU A 243 -4.81 -22.00 4.13
N SER A 244 -4.13 -21.01 3.56
CA SER A 244 -3.73 -21.00 2.16
C SER A 244 -2.67 -22.07 1.82
N PRO A 245 -2.49 -22.38 0.54
CA PRO A 245 -1.26 -22.99 0.04
C PRO A 245 -0.04 -22.12 0.36
N VAL A 246 1.16 -22.68 0.15
CA VAL A 246 2.41 -21.94 0.33
C VAL A 246 2.55 -20.87 -0.75
N ILE A 247 2.83 -19.64 -0.32
CA ILE A 247 3.09 -18.48 -1.18
C ILE A 247 4.59 -18.14 -1.08
N ASP A 248 5.28 -18.13 -2.21
CA ASP A 248 6.71 -17.82 -2.28
C ASP A 248 6.95 -16.30 -2.28
N LEU A 249 7.44 -15.77 -1.16
CA LEU A 249 7.89 -14.38 -1.03
C LEU A 249 9.42 -14.31 -0.82
N THR A 250 10.17 -15.36 -1.17
CA THR A 250 11.61 -15.48 -0.88
C THR A 250 12.45 -14.41 -1.57
N THR A 251 12.00 -13.90 -2.72
CA THR A 251 12.66 -12.83 -3.47
C THR A 251 11.89 -11.50 -3.44
N ALA A 252 10.78 -11.43 -2.71
CA ALA A 252 9.92 -10.26 -2.69
C ALA A 252 10.54 -9.12 -1.88
N ALA A 253 10.70 -7.94 -2.49
CA ALA A 253 11.12 -6.72 -1.81
C ALA A 253 9.95 -5.99 -1.11
N GLY A 254 8.72 -6.39 -1.44
CA GLY A 254 7.47 -5.96 -0.84
C GLY A 254 6.37 -6.93 -1.27
N ALA A 255 5.26 -6.97 -0.54
CA ALA A 255 4.12 -7.79 -0.90
C ALA A 255 2.83 -7.11 -0.43
N THR A 256 1.75 -7.26 -1.20
CA THR A 256 0.43 -6.74 -0.86
C THR A 256 -0.61 -7.84 -1.04
N LEU A 257 -1.35 -8.12 0.04
CA LEU A 257 -2.51 -9.00 0.02
C LEU A 257 -3.75 -8.18 -0.34
N HIS A 258 -4.52 -8.73 -1.26
CA HIS A 258 -5.82 -8.25 -1.70
C HIS A 258 -6.84 -9.37 -1.51
N PHE A 259 -8.04 -9.04 -1.04
CA PHE A 259 -9.16 -9.98 -1.01
C PHE A 259 -10.47 -9.22 -0.88
N ARG A 260 -11.58 -9.90 -1.15
CA ARG A 260 -12.91 -9.43 -0.81
C ARG A 260 -13.43 -10.13 0.43
N GLN A 261 -14.17 -9.38 1.24
CA GLN A 261 -14.84 -9.93 2.40
C GLN A 261 -16.30 -9.49 2.52
N PHE A 262 -17.10 -10.35 3.12
CA PHE A 262 -18.34 -9.97 3.78
C PHE A 262 -18.31 -10.56 5.19
N LYS A 263 -18.77 -9.78 6.17
CA LYS A 263 -18.87 -10.24 7.56
C LYS A 263 -20.24 -9.93 8.15
N ASP A 264 -20.71 -10.86 8.97
CA ASP A 264 -21.80 -10.70 9.92
C ASP A 264 -21.40 -11.50 11.15
N ILE A 265 -20.66 -10.86 12.05
CA ILE A 265 -20.01 -11.45 13.22
C ILE A 265 -20.45 -10.64 14.44
N GLU A 266 -20.74 -11.29 15.57
CA GLU A 266 -21.20 -10.59 16.77
C GLU A 266 -20.22 -9.50 17.22
N GLU A 267 -20.69 -8.25 17.24
CA GLU A 267 -19.86 -7.10 17.57
C GLU A 267 -19.38 -7.14 19.03
N GLY A 268 -18.06 -7.26 19.20
CA GLY A 268 -17.39 -7.17 20.50
C GLY A 268 -17.34 -8.47 21.32
N PHE A 269 -17.83 -9.58 20.77
CA PHE A 269 -17.84 -10.90 21.44
C PHE A 269 -17.20 -11.98 20.57
N ASP A 270 -17.53 -11.97 19.27
CA ASP A 270 -16.99 -12.89 18.28
C ASP A 270 -16.02 -12.16 17.35
N PHE A 271 -15.02 -12.89 16.84
CA PHE A 271 -13.89 -12.25 16.16
C PHE A 271 -13.34 -13.07 14.99
N GLY A 272 -13.19 -12.39 13.85
CA GLY A 272 -12.32 -12.76 12.75
C GLY A 272 -10.88 -12.30 13.01
N SER A 273 -9.91 -13.07 12.54
CA SER A 273 -8.49 -12.67 12.51
C SER A 273 -7.82 -13.16 11.23
N LEU A 274 -6.85 -12.37 10.75
CA LEU A 274 -6.05 -12.67 9.57
C LEU A 274 -4.57 -12.68 9.95
N ARG A 275 -3.88 -13.80 9.72
CA ARG A 275 -2.47 -13.98 10.09
C ARG A 275 -1.61 -14.37 8.90
N VAL A 276 -0.33 -14.02 8.97
CA VAL A 276 0.71 -14.58 8.10
C VAL A 276 1.55 -15.56 8.92
N LEU A 277 1.72 -16.77 8.39
CA LEU A 277 2.45 -17.86 9.02
C LEU A 277 3.70 -18.21 8.22
N ASP A 278 4.73 -18.67 8.91
CA ASP A 278 6.00 -19.14 8.33
C ASP A 278 5.87 -20.58 7.84
N ALA A 279 5.75 -20.75 6.52
CA ALA A 279 5.57 -22.07 5.92
C ALA A 279 6.79 -22.99 6.10
N ASP A 280 7.98 -22.40 6.25
CA ASP A 280 9.24 -23.14 6.39
C ASP A 280 9.53 -23.51 7.86
N ASN A 281 8.79 -22.94 8.81
CA ASN A 281 8.95 -23.18 10.24
C ASN A 281 7.66 -23.72 10.90
N GLY A 282 6.98 -24.64 10.22
CA GLY A 282 5.82 -25.35 10.78
C GLY A 282 4.63 -24.44 11.07
N ASP A 283 4.36 -23.48 10.18
CA ASP A 283 3.26 -22.53 10.25
C ASP A 283 3.30 -21.65 11.52
N ALA A 284 4.50 -21.31 11.99
CA ALA A 284 4.68 -20.39 13.11
C ALA A 284 4.15 -18.98 12.75
N GLU A 285 3.40 -18.34 13.66
CA GLU A 285 2.87 -16.99 13.44
C GLU A 285 4.00 -15.96 13.26
N LEU A 286 3.94 -15.19 12.17
CA LEU A 286 4.86 -14.09 11.89
C LEU A 286 4.25 -12.75 12.27
N VAL A 287 2.99 -12.55 11.88
CA VAL A 287 2.25 -11.33 12.14
C VAL A 287 0.75 -11.56 12.03
N VAL A 288 0.01 -10.81 12.85
CA VAL A 288 -1.44 -10.64 12.73
C VAL A 288 -1.70 -9.37 11.92
N LEU A 289 -2.34 -9.50 10.76
CA LEU A 289 -2.69 -8.39 9.86
C LEU A 289 -4.00 -7.72 10.27
N LEU A 290 -4.99 -8.53 10.65
CA LEU A 290 -6.27 -8.09 11.20
C LEU A 290 -6.53 -8.86 12.48
N ASP A 291 -6.92 -8.15 13.53
CA ASP A 291 -7.24 -8.72 14.84
C ASP A 291 -8.58 -8.18 15.30
N ALA A 292 -9.41 -9.04 15.88
CA ALA A 292 -10.73 -8.70 16.40
C ALA A 292 -11.72 -8.12 15.36
N GLU A 293 -11.72 -8.63 14.13
CA GLU A 293 -12.72 -8.26 13.11
C GLU A 293 -14.12 -8.72 13.53
N SER A 294 -15.05 -7.79 13.64
CA SER A 294 -16.44 -8.08 14.03
C SER A 294 -17.41 -7.11 13.37
N GLY A 295 -18.70 -7.27 13.67
CA GLY A 295 -19.78 -6.47 13.10
C GLY A 295 -20.26 -6.97 11.74
N VAL A 296 -21.05 -6.13 11.08
CA VAL A 296 -21.74 -6.47 9.82
C VAL A 296 -21.36 -5.51 8.71
N THR A 297 -21.09 -6.04 7.51
CA THR A 297 -20.99 -5.25 6.27
C THR A 297 -22.31 -5.32 5.50
N LEU A 298 -22.60 -4.27 4.72
CA LEU A 298 -23.84 -4.23 3.93
C LEU A 298 -23.75 -5.02 2.62
N ASP A 299 -22.55 -5.14 2.09
CA ASP A 299 -22.20 -5.85 0.86
C ASP A 299 -20.75 -6.34 0.98
N TRP A 300 -20.23 -6.95 -0.08
CA TRP A 300 -18.81 -7.27 -0.20
C TRP A 300 -17.96 -6.00 -0.20
N GLU A 301 -16.86 -6.04 0.56
CA GLU A 301 -15.88 -4.97 0.69
C GLU A 301 -14.50 -5.49 0.27
N GLU A 302 -13.69 -4.61 -0.31
CA GLU A 302 -12.33 -4.93 -0.75
C GLU A 302 -11.32 -4.56 0.35
N GLU A 303 -10.46 -5.51 0.69
CA GLU A 303 -9.34 -5.34 1.59
C GLU A 303 -8.03 -5.31 0.82
N LYS A 304 -7.14 -4.40 1.21
CA LYS A 304 -5.80 -4.25 0.64
C LYS A 304 -4.78 -3.96 1.75
N ILE A 305 -3.91 -4.92 2.01
CA ILE A 305 -2.98 -4.88 3.14
C ILE A 305 -1.56 -5.12 2.65
N SER A 306 -0.67 -4.15 2.84
CA SER A 306 0.76 -4.35 2.63
C SER A 306 1.34 -5.22 3.74
N LEU A 307 2.07 -6.26 3.35
CA LEU A 307 2.71 -7.17 4.30
C LEU A 307 3.92 -6.47 4.95
N PRO A 308 4.09 -6.60 6.28
CA PRO A 308 5.26 -6.07 6.97
C PRO A 308 6.53 -6.86 6.60
N GLU A 309 7.69 -6.23 6.78
CA GLU A 309 9.01 -6.79 6.41
C GLU A 309 9.27 -8.18 7.02
N VAL A 310 8.70 -8.47 8.20
CA VAL A 310 8.83 -9.79 8.84
C VAL A 310 8.30 -10.93 7.97
N ALA A 311 7.34 -10.68 7.08
CA ALA A 311 6.78 -11.68 6.17
C ALA A 311 7.55 -11.83 4.84
N LEU A 312 8.49 -10.92 4.52
CA LEU A 312 9.25 -10.94 3.27
C LEU A 312 10.46 -11.87 3.37
N GLY A 313 10.98 -12.30 2.21
CA GLY A 313 12.20 -13.11 2.12
C GLY A 313 12.05 -14.56 2.57
N ARG A 314 10.82 -15.09 2.56
CA ARG A 314 10.49 -16.46 3.01
C ARG A 314 9.27 -17.02 2.28
N ASN A 315 9.00 -18.32 2.47
CA ASN A 315 7.70 -18.89 2.11
C ASN A 315 6.69 -18.62 3.23
N VAL A 316 5.48 -18.19 2.86
CA VAL A 316 4.41 -17.88 3.84
C VAL A 316 3.12 -18.63 3.54
N LYS A 317 2.21 -18.66 4.52
CA LYS A 317 0.79 -18.95 4.32
C LYS A 317 -0.06 -17.88 4.99
N ILE A 318 -1.29 -17.73 4.54
CA ILE A 318 -2.29 -16.82 5.09
C ILE A 318 -3.36 -17.65 5.81
N GLU A 319 -3.66 -17.30 7.07
CA GLU A 319 -4.72 -17.91 7.87
C GLU A 319 -5.85 -16.92 8.11
N PHE A 320 -7.07 -17.28 7.67
CA PHE A 320 -8.31 -16.64 8.11
C PHE A 320 -8.92 -17.48 9.23
N ARG A 321 -9.28 -16.86 10.35
CA ARG A 321 -9.82 -17.58 11.51
C ARG A 321 -11.01 -16.86 12.12
N LEU A 322 -12.09 -17.60 12.40
CA LEU A 322 -13.27 -17.14 13.13
C LEU A 322 -13.30 -17.81 14.51
N GLN A 323 -13.52 -17.01 15.56
CA GLN A 323 -13.73 -17.47 16.92
C GLN A 323 -15.05 -16.90 17.45
N SER A 324 -15.89 -17.74 18.05
CA SER A 324 -17.13 -17.32 18.70
C SER A 324 -17.21 -17.71 20.17
N ASP A 325 -18.01 -16.97 20.93
CA ASP A 325 -18.31 -17.22 22.33
C ASP A 325 -19.50 -18.19 22.52
N ASP A 326 -20.04 -18.30 23.73
CA ASP A 326 -21.11 -19.23 24.06
C ASP A 326 -22.54 -18.67 23.92
N VAL A 327 -22.73 -17.52 23.26
CA VAL A 327 -24.02 -16.84 23.09
C VAL A 327 -24.15 -16.24 21.70
N GLN A 328 -25.32 -16.44 21.06
CA GLN A 328 -25.67 -15.81 19.78
C GLN A 328 -24.76 -16.18 18.60
N ASN A 329 -25.31 -16.09 17.40
CA ASN A 329 -24.61 -16.40 16.17
C ASN A 329 -25.20 -15.64 15.00
N PHE A 330 -24.40 -15.54 13.94
CA PHE A 330 -24.68 -14.76 12.75
C PHE A 330 -24.17 -15.49 11.51
N ALA A 331 -24.30 -14.89 10.33
CA ALA A 331 -23.91 -15.56 9.08
C ALA A 331 -22.40 -15.88 9.02
N GLY A 332 -21.56 -15.11 9.71
CA GLY A 332 -20.13 -15.37 9.85
C GLY A 332 -19.27 -14.60 8.86
N TRP A 333 -18.16 -15.20 8.44
CA TRP A 333 -17.16 -14.54 7.60
C TRP A 333 -17.03 -15.23 6.25
N TYR A 334 -17.04 -14.44 5.19
CA TYR A 334 -16.97 -14.89 3.80
C TYR A 334 -15.83 -14.16 3.10
N ILE A 335 -15.03 -14.91 2.35
CA ILE A 335 -13.83 -14.44 1.66
C ILE A 335 -13.94 -14.81 0.18
N ASP A 336 -13.48 -13.92 -0.68
CA ASP A 336 -13.40 -14.15 -2.11
C ASP A 336 -12.21 -13.40 -2.74
N ASP A 337 -11.87 -13.71 -3.99
CA ASP A 337 -10.88 -13.00 -4.82
C ASP A 337 -9.53 -12.76 -4.09
N VAL A 338 -8.95 -13.78 -3.46
CA VAL A 338 -7.69 -13.65 -2.70
C VAL A 338 -6.51 -13.54 -3.66
N GLU A 339 -5.71 -12.50 -3.55
CA GLU A 339 -4.54 -12.26 -4.38
C GLU A 339 -3.35 -11.74 -3.56
N MET A 340 -2.16 -12.29 -3.80
CA MET A 340 -0.89 -11.74 -3.34
C MET A 340 -0.13 -11.15 -4.52
N THR A 341 0.24 -9.89 -4.43
CA THR A 341 1.08 -9.21 -5.43
C THR A 341 2.41 -8.75 -4.85
N VAL A 342 3.44 -8.70 -5.69
CA VAL A 342 4.76 -8.14 -5.38
C VAL A 342 5.11 -7.02 -6.37
N PRO A 343 5.90 -6.00 -5.98
CA PRO A 343 6.37 -4.95 -6.88
C PRO A 343 7.19 -5.47 -8.07
#